data_AF-A0A2A2J322-F1
#
_entry.id   AF-A0A2A2J322-F1
#
_cell.length_a   1.000
_cell.length_b   1.000
_cell.length_c   1.000
_cell.angle_alpha   90.00
_cell.angle_beta   90.00
_cell.angle_gamma   90.00
#
_symmetry.space_group_name_H-M   'P 1'
#
loop_
_entity.id
_entity.type
_entity.pdbx_description
1 polymer ?
#
loop_
_entity_poly.entity_id
_entity_poly.type
_entity_poly.pdbx_seq_one_letter_code
_entity_poly.pdbx_strand_id
1 'polypeptide(L)'
;MDFLILRRRDPLKCAYRVLPIVYFLVFTFISFVVLYRGTKWLHFDQIGGWLALVIALGIGVAAGLVVQFVAKPYLVKWVDKHDAFTVNFTVNGAEPTGKPPEMQRSSVGIENGATTYRPQQFHLSPTGFVQWFLPDRKRKDDPKTLRLFSAIQIFSACFTGFSHGSKDIPNTIAPLANFVFVFNTVRIPKPVETPLWFLIYGSFATCIGFWLMGHKVIKRVGTEFTEINPYCGFVVELGAAITVVVASKLGIPISLSLCIVGSVMAVGAVRGSIPVNWSLFGKVFVGWVITFPLSGVFAAVFMAILKSIFIS
;
A
#
# COMPACT_ATOMS: atom_id res chain seq x y z
N MET A 1 14.04 -7.31 -1.71
CA MET A 1 14.19 -6.88 -0.29
C MET A 1 14.90 -7.93 0.55
N ASP A 2 14.44 -9.17 0.56
CA ASP A 2 15.01 -10.24 1.39
C ASP A 2 16.53 -10.43 1.19
N PHE A 3 16.98 -10.68 -0.04
CA PHE A 3 18.41 -10.80 -0.38
C PHE A 3 19.23 -9.50 -0.21
N LEU A 4 18.59 -8.34 -0.41
CA LEU A 4 19.26 -7.05 -0.41
C LEU A 4 19.53 -6.54 1.01
N ILE A 5 18.65 -6.87 1.95
CA ILE A 5 18.60 -6.23 3.27
C ILE A 5 18.61 -7.29 4.37
N LEU A 6 17.62 -8.18 4.36
CA LEU A 6 17.31 -9.04 5.51
C LEU A 6 18.23 -10.26 5.63
N ARG A 7 18.84 -10.71 4.52
CA ARG A 7 19.86 -11.78 4.50
C ARG A 7 21.30 -11.26 4.60
N ARG A 8 21.51 -10.04 5.08
CA ARG A 8 22.86 -9.49 5.26
C ARG A 8 23.26 -9.54 6.74
N ARG A 9 24.58 -9.60 6.99
CA ARG A 9 25.14 -9.67 8.35
C ARG A 9 24.71 -8.49 9.23
N ASP A 10 24.54 -7.31 8.60
CA ASP A 10 24.03 -6.10 9.24
C ASP A 10 22.85 -5.56 8.39
N PRO A 11 21.60 -5.97 8.74
CA PRO A 11 20.41 -5.58 7.99
C PRO A 11 20.16 -4.07 8.02
N LEU A 12 20.46 -3.41 9.13
CA LEU A 12 20.21 -1.98 9.32
C LEU A 12 21.13 -1.13 8.42
N LYS A 13 22.44 -1.44 8.41
CA LYS A 13 23.39 -0.74 7.52
C LYS A 13 23.09 -0.98 6.05
N CYS A 14 22.64 -2.20 5.71
CA CYS A 14 22.21 -2.50 4.35
C CYS A 14 20.92 -1.75 4.00
N ALA A 15 19.97 -1.62 4.93
CA ALA A 15 18.74 -0.86 4.74
C ALA A 15 19.05 0.61 4.40
N TYR A 16 19.95 1.27 5.15
CA TYR A 16 20.37 2.64 4.85
C TYR A 16 21.04 2.82 3.49
N ARG A 17 21.70 1.78 2.97
CA ARG A 17 22.33 1.83 1.64
C ARG A 17 21.33 1.61 0.51
N VAL A 18 20.35 0.74 0.73
CA VAL A 18 19.36 0.34 -0.27
C VAL A 18 18.17 1.31 -0.30
N LEU A 19 17.93 2.09 0.76
CA LEU A 19 16.86 3.08 0.90
C LEU A 19 16.63 3.97 -0.34
N PRO A 20 17.66 4.65 -0.89
CA PRO A 20 17.46 5.56 -2.02
C PRO A 20 17.00 4.82 -3.28
N ILE A 21 17.50 3.59 -3.48
CA ILE A 21 17.18 2.75 -4.64
C ILE A 21 15.72 2.29 -4.55
N VAL A 22 15.28 1.88 -3.37
CA VAL A 22 13.89 1.48 -3.12
C VAL A 22 12.95 2.63 -3.40
N TYR A 23 13.27 3.82 -2.88
CA TYR A 23 12.47 5.01 -3.12
C TYR A 23 12.44 5.41 -4.58
N PHE A 24 13.58 5.39 -5.25
CA PHE A 24 13.66 5.62 -6.69
C PHE A 24 12.70 4.72 -7.44
N LEU A 25 12.73 3.40 -7.19
CA LEU A 25 11.85 2.45 -7.88
C LEU A 25 10.38 2.69 -7.55
N VAL A 26 10.04 2.77 -6.27
CA VAL A 26 8.66 2.87 -5.82
C VAL A 26 8.01 4.17 -6.31
N PHE A 27 8.68 5.31 -6.16
CA PHE A 27 8.17 6.58 -6.66
C PHE A 27 8.12 6.62 -8.19
N THR A 28 9.09 6.05 -8.89
CA THR A 28 9.02 5.95 -10.36
C THR A 28 7.77 5.18 -10.80
N PHE A 29 7.54 3.99 -10.25
CA PHE A 29 6.41 3.16 -10.69
C PHE A 29 5.05 3.75 -10.26
N ILE A 30 4.94 4.29 -9.04
CA ILE A 30 3.70 4.93 -8.60
C ILE A 30 3.43 6.18 -9.42
N SER A 31 4.42 7.07 -9.60
CA SER A 31 4.26 8.27 -10.44
C SER A 31 3.94 7.92 -11.89
N PHE A 32 4.55 6.87 -12.44
CA PHE A 32 4.21 6.40 -13.77
C PHE A 32 2.75 5.92 -13.85
N VAL A 33 2.25 5.16 -12.87
CA VAL A 33 0.84 4.77 -12.80
C VAL A 33 -0.09 5.98 -12.62
N VAL A 34 0.36 7.03 -11.93
CA VAL A 34 -0.40 8.29 -11.81
C VAL A 34 -0.43 9.05 -13.12
N LEU A 35 0.67 9.13 -13.86
CA LEU A 35 0.75 9.89 -15.11
C LEU A 35 0.08 9.12 -16.25
N TYR A 36 0.38 7.83 -16.37
CA TYR A 36 -0.10 6.97 -17.47
C TYR A 36 -1.59 6.62 -17.37
N ARG A 37 -2.16 6.65 -16.15
CA ARG A 37 -3.59 6.39 -15.89
C ARG A 37 -4.24 7.56 -15.17
N GLY A 38 -3.63 8.74 -15.27
CA GLY A 38 -4.01 9.93 -14.53
C GLY A 38 -5.36 10.48 -14.93
N THR A 39 -5.94 11.31 -14.08
CA THR A 39 -7.25 11.89 -14.33
C THR A 39 -7.17 13.00 -15.37
N LYS A 40 -8.26 13.13 -16.13
CA LYS A 40 -8.43 14.15 -17.18
C LYS A 40 -8.23 15.57 -16.64
N TRP A 41 -8.57 15.80 -15.38
CA TRP A 41 -8.40 17.07 -14.67
C TRP A 41 -6.96 17.59 -14.64
N LEU A 42 -5.97 16.71 -14.54
CA LEU A 42 -4.57 17.12 -14.52
C LEU A 42 -3.95 17.08 -15.93
N HIS A 43 -4.78 16.87 -16.97
CA HIS A 43 -4.40 16.68 -18.37
C HIS A 43 -3.38 15.55 -18.59
N PHE A 44 -3.23 14.66 -17.60
CA PHE A 44 -2.27 13.55 -17.65
C PHE A 44 -2.64 12.50 -18.69
N ASP A 45 -3.92 12.42 -19.08
CA ASP A 45 -4.44 11.56 -20.15
C ASP A 45 -3.89 11.95 -21.55
N GLN A 46 -3.38 13.17 -21.71
CA GLN A 46 -2.78 13.65 -22.97
C GLN A 46 -1.27 13.43 -23.03
N ILE A 47 -0.65 13.00 -21.93
CA ILE A 47 0.79 12.80 -21.86
C ILE A 47 1.14 11.48 -22.54
N GLY A 48 1.90 11.54 -23.64
CA GLY A 48 2.41 10.34 -24.30
C GLY A 48 3.17 9.45 -23.31
N GLY A 49 2.99 8.13 -23.39
CA GLY A 49 3.55 7.19 -22.40
C GLY A 49 5.06 7.29 -22.19
N TRP A 50 5.81 7.73 -23.21
CA TRP A 50 7.24 8.04 -23.09
C TRP A 50 7.51 9.25 -22.20
N LEU A 51 6.77 10.35 -22.38
CA LEU A 51 6.91 11.55 -21.55
C LEU A 51 6.50 11.25 -20.09
N ALA A 52 5.44 10.46 -19.89
CA ALA A 52 5.06 9.99 -18.56
C ALA A 52 6.17 9.18 -17.88
N LEU A 53 6.89 8.34 -18.63
CA LEU A 53 8.04 7.59 -18.11
C LEU A 53 9.20 8.49 -17.73
N VAL A 54 9.54 9.49 -18.56
CA VAL A 54 10.62 10.44 -18.28
C VAL A 54 10.32 11.28 -17.04
N ILE A 55 9.10 11.79 -16.91
CA ILE A 55 8.67 12.56 -15.73
C ILE A 55 8.69 11.65 -14.49
N ALA A 56 8.19 10.42 -14.59
CA ALA A 56 8.20 9.47 -13.50
C ALA A 56 9.62 9.12 -13.03
N LEU A 57 10.56 8.91 -13.97
CA LEU A 57 11.97 8.71 -13.67
C LEU A 57 12.57 9.94 -12.98
N GLY A 58 12.24 11.15 -13.44
CA GLY A 58 12.66 12.39 -12.79
C GLY A 58 12.18 12.49 -11.34
N ILE A 59 10.91 12.18 -11.08
CA ILE A 59 10.34 12.14 -9.73
C ILE A 59 11.04 11.07 -8.88
N GLY A 60 11.29 9.89 -9.45
CA GLY A 60 12.03 8.82 -8.78
C GLY A 60 13.45 9.23 -8.40
N VAL A 61 14.19 9.86 -9.31
CA VAL A 61 15.56 10.35 -9.05
C VAL A 61 15.53 11.39 -7.96
N ALA A 62 14.62 12.37 -8.04
CA ALA A 62 14.46 13.39 -7.01
C ALA A 62 14.16 12.77 -5.64
N ALA A 63 13.21 11.82 -5.55
CA ALA A 63 12.89 11.11 -4.33
C ALA A 63 14.09 10.34 -3.76
N GLY A 64 14.84 9.65 -4.63
CA GLY A 64 16.07 8.95 -4.23
C GLY A 64 17.14 9.89 -3.68
N LEU A 65 17.36 11.04 -4.33
CA LEU A 65 18.31 12.06 -3.88
C LEU A 65 17.89 12.68 -2.55
N VAL A 66 16.62 13.05 -2.40
CA VAL A 66 16.07 13.56 -1.14
C VAL A 66 16.27 12.55 -0.02
N VAL A 67 16.03 11.27 -0.27
CA VAL A 67 16.25 10.23 0.73
C VAL A 67 17.73 10.09 1.08
N GLN A 68 18.61 10.12 0.08
CA GLN A 68 20.05 9.96 0.29
C GLN A 68 20.68 11.13 1.06
N PHE A 69 20.32 12.37 0.72
CA PHE A 69 20.96 13.58 1.25
C PHE A 69 20.22 14.22 2.41
N VAL A 70 18.89 14.16 2.41
CA VAL A 70 18.06 14.77 3.45
C VAL A 70 17.60 13.72 4.43
N ALA A 71 16.83 12.72 4.02
CA ALA A 71 16.16 11.82 4.96
C ALA A 71 17.14 10.94 5.75
N LYS A 72 18.13 10.34 5.07
CA LYS A 72 19.09 9.40 5.66
C LYS A 72 19.81 9.93 6.90
N PRO A 73 20.44 11.12 6.92
CA PRO A 73 21.09 11.62 8.13
C PRO A 73 20.12 11.85 9.29
N TYR A 74 18.87 12.25 9.04
CA TYR A 74 17.85 12.36 10.09
C TYR A 74 17.36 10.99 10.57
N LEU A 75 17.16 10.04 9.66
CA LEU A 75 16.69 8.69 9.97
C LEU A 75 17.68 7.92 10.84
N VAL A 76 18.98 8.01 10.55
CA VAL A 76 20.03 7.40 11.38
C VAL A 76 19.95 7.93 12.82
N LYS A 77 19.96 9.26 12.97
CA LYS A 77 19.85 9.91 14.29
C LYS A 77 18.56 9.55 15.02
N TRP A 78 17.45 9.45 14.30
CA TRP A 78 16.15 9.11 14.85
C TRP A 78 16.09 7.67 15.36
N VAL A 79 16.57 6.71 14.57
CA VAL A 79 16.62 5.28 14.96
C VAL A 79 17.50 5.10 16.20
N ASP A 80 18.68 5.72 16.21
CA ASP A 80 19.63 5.60 17.33
C ASP A 80 19.07 6.22 18.63
N LYS A 81 18.39 7.37 18.54
CA LYS A 81 17.74 8.03 19.69
C LYS A 81 16.64 7.15 20.30
N HIS A 82 15.80 6.54 19.46
CA HIS A 82 14.70 5.69 19.95
C HIS A 82 15.17 4.35 20.48
N ASP A 83 16.29 3.82 19.98
CA ASP A 83 16.94 2.64 20.54
C ASP A 83 17.49 2.93 21.95
N ALA A 84 18.21 4.04 22.11
CA ALA A 84 18.70 4.50 23.41
C ALA A 84 17.56 4.75 24.42
N PHE A 85 16.45 5.33 23.97
CA PHE A 85 15.25 5.51 24.81
C PHE A 85 14.64 4.16 25.25
N THR A 86 14.55 3.19 24.34
CA THR A 86 13.99 1.86 24.66
C THR A 86 14.84 1.16 25.72
N VAL A 87 16.17 1.19 25.56
CA VAL A 87 17.12 0.57 26.51
C VAL A 87 17.08 1.28 27.87
N ASN A 88 17.09 2.62 27.90
CA ASN A 88 17.03 3.38 29.15
C ASN A 88 15.72 3.18 29.91
N PHE A 89 14.59 3.02 29.20
CA PHE A 89 13.31 2.71 29.83
C PHE A 89 13.29 1.29 30.44
N THR A 90 13.85 0.30 29.76
CA THR A 90 13.92 -1.08 30.29
C THR A 90 14.89 -1.23 31.46
N VAL A 91 15.94 -0.40 31.53
CA VAL A 91 16.94 -0.44 32.60
C VAL A 91 16.48 0.34 33.84
N ASN A 92 15.69 1.41 33.66
CA ASN A 92 15.31 2.32 34.75
C ASN A 92 13.84 2.22 35.19
N GLY A 93 13.01 1.38 34.54
CA GLY A 93 11.57 1.26 34.83
C GLY A 93 11.18 -0.14 35.28
N ALA A 94 10.60 -0.24 36.47
CA ALA A 94 10.02 -1.45 37.05
C ALA A 94 9.06 -2.19 36.08
N GLU A 95 8.99 -3.52 36.21
CA GLU A 95 7.97 -4.35 35.55
C GLU A 95 6.57 -3.75 35.77
N PRO A 96 5.77 -3.53 34.71
CA PRO A 96 4.39 -3.12 34.89
C PRO A 96 3.59 -4.30 35.47
N THR A 97 3.26 -4.19 36.75
CA THR A 97 2.25 -4.99 37.45
C THR A 97 0.87 -4.70 36.86
N GLY A 98 0.52 -5.46 35.84
CA GLY A 98 -0.82 -5.50 35.26
C GLY A 98 -0.86 -6.57 34.19
N LYS A 99 -1.68 -7.61 34.38
CA LYS A 99 -1.88 -8.65 33.35
C LYS A 99 -2.28 -7.99 32.02
N PRO A 100 -1.46 -8.09 30.96
CA PRO A 100 -1.89 -7.71 29.62
C PRO A 100 -2.80 -8.83 29.06
N PRO A 101 -3.70 -8.52 28.10
CA PRO A 101 -4.44 -9.55 27.38
C PRO A 101 -3.46 -10.55 26.76
N GLU A 102 -3.78 -11.83 26.89
CA GLU A 102 -2.95 -12.98 26.59
C GLU A 102 -2.55 -13.03 25.10
N MET A 103 -1.50 -12.30 24.76
CA MET A 103 -0.70 -12.48 23.56
C MET A 103 0.54 -13.23 24.03
N GLN A 104 0.67 -14.51 23.63
CA GLN A 104 1.70 -15.45 24.10
C GLN A 104 3.09 -14.78 24.22
N ARG A 105 3.47 -14.47 25.46
CA ARG A 105 4.84 -14.11 25.86
C ARG A 105 5.72 -15.32 25.62
N SER A 106 6.58 -15.26 24.61
CA SER A 106 7.85 -15.99 24.67
C SER A 106 8.85 -15.09 25.39
N SER A 107 9.38 -15.60 26.50
CA SER A 107 10.38 -14.99 27.38
C SER A 107 11.50 -14.30 26.62
N VAL A 108 11.72 -13.03 26.96
CA VAL A 108 12.92 -12.28 26.56
C VAL A 108 14.07 -12.78 27.45
N GLY A 109 14.77 -13.79 26.98
CA GLY A 109 16.15 -14.02 27.39
C GLY A 109 17.02 -12.93 26.76
N ILE A 110 17.80 -12.23 27.57
CA ILE A 110 18.89 -11.37 27.10
C ILE A 110 19.97 -12.30 26.55
N GLU A 111 19.80 -12.75 25.30
CA GLU A 111 20.92 -13.18 24.47
C GLU A 111 21.41 -11.95 23.71
N ASN A 112 22.70 -11.66 23.86
CA ASN A 112 23.42 -10.60 23.16
C ASN A 112 22.92 -10.45 21.71
N GLY A 113 22.50 -9.23 21.34
CA GLY A 113 21.76 -8.88 20.13
C GLY A 113 22.45 -9.13 18.79
N ALA A 114 22.85 -10.36 18.52
CA ALA A 114 23.13 -10.86 17.19
C ALA A 114 21.84 -11.47 16.66
N THR A 115 21.19 -10.78 15.71
CA THR A 115 20.30 -11.47 14.77
C THR A 115 21.09 -12.68 14.26
N THR A 116 20.65 -13.91 14.58
CA THR A 116 21.39 -15.12 14.20
C THR A 116 21.44 -15.20 12.68
N TYR A 117 22.51 -14.68 12.10
CA TYR A 117 22.78 -14.75 10.69
C TYR A 117 23.07 -16.21 10.35
N ARG A 118 22.05 -16.95 9.92
CA ARG A 118 22.26 -18.24 9.26
C ARG A 118 22.40 -17.99 7.77
N PRO A 119 23.61 -18.11 7.19
CA PRO A 119 23.73 -18.12 5.75
C PRO A 119 22.97 -19.33 5.23
N GLN A 120 21.87 -19.11 4.49
CA GLN A 120 21.23 -20.17 3.73
C GLN A 120 22.23 -20.64 2.67
N GLN A 121 22.80 -21.82 2.89
CA GLN A 121 23.72 -22.45 1.96
C GLN A 121 22.94 -22.94 0.73
N PHE A 122 23.49 -22.67 -0.46
CA PHE A 122 22.92 -23.13 -1.71
C PHE A 122 23.16 -24.62 -1.87
N HIS A 123 22.10 -25.44 -1.83
CA HIS A 123 22.19 -26.87 -2.14
C HIS A 123 21.88 -27.10 -3.63
N LEU A 124 22.72 -27.87 -4.34
CA LEU A 124 22.59 -28.20 -5.78
C LEU A 124 21.40 -29.13 -6.14
N SER A 125 20.34 -29.15 -5.33
CA SER A 125 19.10 -29.88 -5.61
C SER A 125 18.00 -28.90 -6.06
N PRO A 126 17.05 -29.29 -6.94
CA PRO A 126 15.89 -28.46 -7.28
C PRO A 126 15.11 -27.99 -6.04
N THR A 127 14.96 -28.86 -5.03
CA THR A 127 14.33 -28.51 -3.75
C THR A 127 15.21 -27.58 -2.91
N GLY A 128 16.53 -27.76 -2.99
CA GLY A 128 17.51 -26.87 -2.35
C GLY A 128 17.51 -25.46 -2.95
N PHE A 129 17.34 -25.34 -4.27
CA PHE A 129 17.19 -24.06 -4.96
C PHE A 129 15.94 -23.31 -4.48
N VAL A 130 14.78 -23.99 -4.41
CA VAL A 130 13.53 -23.36 -3.96
C VAL A 130 13.64 -22.90 -2.50
N GLN A 131 14.22 -23.72 -1.63
CA GLN A 131 14.42 -23.38 -0.22
C GLN A 131 15.43 -22.24 -0.04
N TRP A 132 16.44 -22.16 -0.90
CA TRP A 132 17.36 -21.02 -0.95
C TRP A 132 16.70 -19.77 -1.51
N PHE A 133 15.83 -19.89 -2.51
CA PHE A 133 15.17 -18.73 -3.12
C PHE A 133 14.13 -18.09 -2.18
N LEU A 134 13.38 -18.92 -1.45
CA LEU A 134 12.34 -18.45 -0.53
C LEU A 134 12.94 -17.89 0.78
N PRO A 135 12.33 -16.84 1.36
CA PRO A 135 12.71 -16.31 2.66
C PRO A 135 12.65 -17.39 3.76
N ASP A 136 13.59 -17.30 4.71
CA ASP A 136 13.57 -18.20 5.87
C ASP A 136 12.35 -17.91 6.76
N ARG A 137 11.47 -18.90 6.87
CA ARG A 137 10.21 -18.83 7.62
C ARG A 137 10.42 -18.62 9.13
N LYS A 138 11.57 -19.03 9.68
CA LYS A 138 11.85 -18.93 11.13
C LYS A 138 12.63 -17.68 11.50
N ARG A 139 12.99 -16.83 10.52
CA ARG A 139 13.78 -15.63 10.79
C ARG A 139 12.98 -14.60 11.56
N LYS A 140 13.51 -14.17 12.71
CA LYS A 140 13.04 -12.98 13.42
C LYS A 140 13.65 -11.74 12.77
N ASP A 141 12.79 -10.79 12.41
CA ASP A 141 13.22 -9.54 11.78
C ASP A 141 13.80 -8.58 12.84
N ASP A 142 14.85 -7.84 12.47
CA ASP A 142 15.50 -6.87 13.35
C ASP A 142 14.55 -5.68 13.67
N PRO A 143 14.27 -5.38 14.96
CA PRO A 143 13.35 -4.32 15.34
C PRO A 143 13.81 -2.93 14.88
N LYS A 144 15.13 -2.66 14.81
CA LYS A 144 15.63 -1.35 14.35
C LYS A 144 15.34 -1.16 12.85
N THR A 145 15.60 -2.20 12.06
CA THR A 145 15.27 -2.23 10.64
C THR A 145 13.77 -2.06 10.40
N LEU A 146 12.91 -2.73 11.17
CA LEU A 146 11.46 -2.56 11.08
C LEU A 146 11.01 -1.12 11.36
N ARG A 147 11.55 -0.48 12.41
CA ARG A 147 11.27 0.93 12.76
C ARG A 147 11.70 1.90 11.66
N LEU A 148 12.88 1.68 11.08
CA LEU A 148 13.35 2.46 9.94
C LEU A 148 12.34 2.36 8.79
N PHE A 149 11.98 1.13 8.40
CA PHE A 149 11.03 0.88 7.32
C PHE A 149 9.63 1.43 7.62
N SER A 150 9.15 1.43 8.87
CA SER A 150 7.86 2.05 9.21
C SER A 150 7.87 3.56 9.04
N ALA A 151 8.92 4.24 9.48
CA ALA A 151 8.99 5.70 9.40
C ALA A 151 8.95 6.19 7.94
N ILE A 152 9.70 5.51 7.08
CA ILE A 152 9.80 5.85 5.66
C ILE A 152 8.56 5.37 4.88
N GLN A 153 8.00 4.19 5.19
CA GLN A 153 6.84 3.64 4.46
C GLN A 153 5.63 4.56 4.52
N ILE A 154 5.47 5.35 5.58
CA ILE A 154 4.39 6.35 5.71
C ILE A 154 4.36 7.28 4.50
N PHE A 155 5.53 7.77 4.04
CA PHE A 155 5.57 8.73 2.93
C PHE A 155 5.15 8.09 1.59
N SER A 156 5.59 6.86 1.34
CA SER A 156 5.17 6.10 0.15
C SER A 156 3.67 5.78 0.19
N ALA A 157 3.17 5.37 1.36
CA ALA A 157 1.75 5.09 1.57
C ALA A 157 0.88 6.34 1.37
N CYS A 158 1.34 7.51 1.82
CA CYS A 158 0.65 8.78 1.54
C CYS A 158 0.59 9.07 0.03
N PHE A 159 1.68 8.84 -0.69
CA PHE A 159 1.72 9.07 -2.14
C PHE A 159 0.83 8.09 -2.91
N THR A 160 0.82 6.81 -2.51
CA THR A 160 -0.13 5.80 -3.02
C THR A 160 -1.57 6.21 -2.72
N GLY A 161 -1.86 6.70 -1.50
CA GLY A 161 -3.18 7.18 -1.11
C GLY A 161 -3.64 8.38 -1.93
N PHE A 162 -2.76 9.35 -2.17
CA PHE A 162 -3.01 10.47 -3.08
C PHE A 162 -3.31 9.99 -4.51
N SER A 163 -2.53 9.03 -5.01
CA SER A 163 -2.70 8.43 -6.34
C SER A 163 -4.05 7.73 -6.50
N HIS A 164 -4.54 7.13 -5.42
CA HIS A 164 -5.82 6.42 -5.35
C HIS A 164 -6.99 7.41 -5.29
N GLY A 165 -6.93 8.37 -4.36
CA GLY A 165 -7.96 9.41 -4.21
C GLY A 165 -8.13 10.26 -5.48
N SER A 166 -7.02 10.56 -6.17
CA SER A 166 -7.05 11.32 -7.43
C SER A 166 -7.90 10.65 -8.50
N LYS A 167 -7.98 9.32 -8.53
CA LYS A 167 -8.76 8.54 -9.51
C LYS A 167 -10.19 8.29 -9.06
N ASP A 168 -10.40 8.01 -7.77
CA ASP A 168 -11.68 7.53 -7.28
C ASP A 168 -12.65 8.67 -6.94
N ILE A 169 -12.15 9.83 -6.48
CA ILE A 169 -12.99 10.97 -6.10
C ILE A 169 -13.76 11.54 -7.30
N PRO A 170 -13.14 11.83 -8.46
CA PRO A 170 -13.87 12.33 -9.63
C PRO A 170 -14.93 11.34 -10.12
N ASN A 171 -14.62 10.03 -10.10
CA ASN A 171 -15.55 8.98 -10.52
C ASN A 171 -16.76 8.87 -9.59
N THR A 172 -16.54 9.05 -8.28
CA THR A 172 -17.60 8.99 -7.26
C THR A 172 -18.53 10.20 -7.33
N ILE A 173 -17.99 11.39 -7.60
CA ILE A 173 -18.79 12.62 -7.61
C ILE A 173 -19.42 12.95 -8.98
N ALA A 174 -18.98 12.27 -10.04
CA ALA A 174 -19.49 12.46 -11.40
C ALA A 174 -21.02 12.37 -11.53
N PRO A 175 -21.73 11.40 -10.90
CA PRO A 175 -23.20 11.35 -10.97
C PRO A 175 -23.88 12.59 -10.40
N LEU A 176 -23.39 13.12 -9.27
CA LEU A 176 -23.93 14.33 -8.65
C LEU A 176 -23.69 15.56 -9.53
N ALA A 177 -22.48 15.69 -10.06
CA ALA A 177 -22.16 16.79 -10.97
C ALA A 177 -23.03 16.75 -12.23
N ASN A 178 -23.20 15.57 -12.83
CA ASN A 178 -24.07 15.37 -13.99
C ASN A 178 -25.52 15.75 -13.69
N PHE A 179 -26.05 15.40 -12.51
CA PHE A 179 -27.39 15.79 -12.09
C PHE A 179 -27.56 17.32 -12.06
N VAL A 180 -26.64 18.04 -11.42
CA VAL A 180 -26.69 19.51 -11.34
C VAL A 180 -26.53 20.17 -12.71
N PHE A 181 -25.68 19.62 -13.58
CA PHE A 181 -25.54 20.11 -14.95
C PHE A 181 -26.82 19.95 -15.77
N VAL A 182 -27.44 18.76 -15.74
CA VAL A 182 -28.70 18.50 -16.45
C VAL A 182 -29.80 19.43 -15.94
N PHE A 183 -29.90 19.64 -14.63
CA PHE A 183 -30.89 20.53 -14.03
C PHE A 183 -30.75 21.98 -14.50
N ASN A 184 -29.51 22.48 -14.64
CA ASN A 184 -29.25 23.87 -15.03
C ASN A 184 -29.26 24.12 -16.54
N THR A 185 -28.91 23.12 -17.37
CA THR A 185 -28.76 23.31 -18.82
C THR A 185 -29.82 22.62 -19.67
N VAL A 186 -30.65 21.73 -19.08
CA VAL A 186 -31.73 20.96 -19.76
C VAL A 186 -31.21 20.18 -20.99
N ARG A 187 -29.91 19.93 -21.05
CA ARG A 187 -29.24 19.19 -22.13
C ARG A 187 -28.43 18.07 -21.51
N ILE A 188 -28.33 16.94 -22.21
CA ILE A 188 -27.41 15.88 -21.85
C ILE A 188 -26.00 16.47 -21.99
N PRO A 189 -25.23 16.61 -20.89
CA PRO A 189 -23.89 17.15 -20.98
C PRO A 189 -23.07 16.21 -21.89
N LYS A 190 -22.20 16.79 -22.73
CA LYS A 190 -20.99 16.05 -23.16
C LYS A 190 -20.28 15.57 -21.89
N PRO A 191 -19.38 14.58 -21.90
CA PRO A 191 -18.57 14.27 -20.72
C PRO A 191 -17.81 15.53 -20.27
N VAL A 192 -18.41 16.32 -19.37
CA VAL A 192 -17.89 17.59 -18.87
C VAL A 192 -17.03 17.25 -17.67
N GLU A 193 -15.86 17.85 -17.61
CA GLU A 193 -14.96 17.71 -16.49
C GLU A 193 -15.63 18.23 -15.20
N THR A 194 -15.65 17.41 -14.17
CA THR A 194 -16.35 17.65 -12.90
C THR A 194 -15.81 18.89 -12.20
N PRO A 195 -16.55 19.99 -12.02
CA PRO A 195 -16.01 21.24 -11.48
C PRO A 195 -15.23 21.08 -10.16
N LEU A 196 -14.21 21.92 -9.95
CA LEU A 196 -13.30 21.84 -8.79
C LEU A 196 -14.05 21.79 -7.44
N TRP A 197 -15.14 22.55 -7.30
CA TRP A 197 -15.94 22.56 -6.07
C TRP A 197 -16.56 21.20 -5.74
N PHE A 198 -17.00 20.42 -6.73
CA PHE A 198 -17.47 19.06 -6.51
C PHE A 198 -16.34 18.13 -6.06
N LEU A 199 -15.14 18.31 -6.60
CA LEU A 199 -13.96 17.53 -6.19
C LEU A 199 -13.55 17.82 -4.74
N ILE A 200 -13.57 19.10 -4.34
CA ILE A 200 -13.30 19.50 -2.95
C ILE A 200 -14.33 18.89 -2.00
N TYR A 201 -15.62 18.98 -2.36
CA TYR A 201 -16.70 18.37 -1.58
C TYR A 201 -16.52 16.84 -1.46
N GLY A 202 -16.28 16.15 -2.58
CA GLY A 202 -16.07 14.71 -2.59
C GLY A 202 -14.84 14.29 -1.79
N SER A 203 -13.76 15.08 -1.82
CA SER A 203 -12.55 14.86 -1.03
C SER A 203 -12.85 14.97 0.47
N PHE A 204 -13.56 16.01 0.88
CA PHE A 204 -13.94 16.22 2.28
C PHE A 204 -14.85 15.09 2.80
N ALA A 205 -15.87 14.72 2.03
CA ALA A 205 -16.76 13.61 2.35
C ALA A 205 -16.00 12.28 2.48
N THR A 206 -15.03 12.03 1.59
CA THR A 206 -14.18 10.83 1.62
C THR A 206 -13.30 10.80 2.87
N CYS A 207 -12.70 11.93 3.26
CA CYS A 207 -11.93 12.05 4.51
C CYS A 207 -12.78 11.69 5.75
N ILE A 208 -14.02 12.20 5.81
CA ILE A 208 -14.96 11.87 6.89
C ILE A 208 -15.28 10.37 6.87
N GLY A 209 -15.56 9.79 5.70
CA GLY A 209 -15.83 8.35 5.57
C GLY A 209 -14.66 7.48 6.06
N PHE A 210 -13.43 7.85 5.70
CA PHE A 210 -12.22 7.17 6.19
C PHE A 210 -12.06 7.27 7.71
N TRP A 211 -12.37 8.44 8.29
CA TRP A 211 -12.31 8.61 9.74
C TRP A 211 -13.35 7.75 10.46
N LEU A 212 -14.58 7.67 9.95
CA LEU A 212 -15.67 6.94 10.59
C LEU A 212 -15.56 5.41 10.45
N MET A 213 -15.22 4.91 9.26
CA MET A 213 -15.29 3.47 8.94
C MET A 213 -13.98 2.87 8.42
N GLY A 214 -13.05 3.69 7.94
CA GLY A 214 -11.81 3.23 7.30
C GLY A 214 -10.95 2.34 8.19
N HIS A 215 -10.92 2.63 9.50
CA HIS A 215 -10.13 1.88 10.47
C HIS A 215 -10.48 0.38 10.51
N LYS A 216 -11.74 0.00 10.24
CA LYS A 216 -12.16 -1.41 10.22
C LYS A 216 -11.54 -2.16 9.06
N VAL A 217 -11.55 -1.56 7.86
CA VAL A 217 -10.99 -2.16 6.65
C VAL A 217 -9.47 -2.25 6.75
N ILE A 218 -8.82 -1.18 7.21
CA ILE A 218 -7.35 -1.15 7.39
C ILE A 218 -6.92 -2.24 8.38
N LYS A 219 -7.65 -2.41 9.49
CA LYS A 219 -7.38 -3.48 10.46
C LYS A 219 -7.53 -4.87 9.82
N ARG A 220 -8.63 -5.15 9.12
CA ARG A 220 -8.83 -6.46 8.48
C ARG A 220 -7.72 -6.80 7.49
N VAL A 221 -7.35 -5.86 6.63
CA VAL A 221 -6.30 -6.07 5.62
C VAL A 221 -4.93 -6.25 6.27
N GLY A 222 -4.62 -5.46 7.31
CA GLY A 222 -3.30 -5.45 7.94
C GLY A 222 -3.03 -6.58 8.95
N THR A 223 -4.08 -7.17 9.53
CA THR A 223 -3.93 -8.22 10.56
C THR A 223 -4.61 -9.53 10.21
N GLU A 224 -5.74 -9.53 9.52
CA GLU A 224 -6.54 -10.76 9.35
C GLU A 224 -6.18 -11.57 8.09
N PHE A 225 -5.69 -10.92 7.03
CA PHE A 225 -5.23 -11.61 5.82
C PHE A 225 -3.83 -12.21 6.00
N THR A 226 -2.90 -11.37 6.44
CA THR A 226 -1.52 -11.70 6.82
C THR A 226 -1.00 -10.51 7.62
N GLU A 227 -0.20 -10.74 8.65
CA GLU A 227 0.50 -9.65 9.34
C GLU A 227 1.53 -9.02 8.39
N ILE A 228 1.40 -7.71 8.17
CA ILE A 228 2.25 -6.96 7.23
C ILE A 228 3.37 -6.24 7.99
N ASN A 229 4.62 -6.62 7.72
CA ASN A 229 5.78 -5.86 8.20
C ASN A 229 5.99 -4.60 7.33
N PRO A 230 6.51 -3.49 7.87
CA PRO A 230 6.62 -2.23 7.14
C PRO A 230 7.39 -2.31 5.81
N TYR A 231 8.47 -3.09 5.72
CA TYR A 231 9.22 -3.27 4.47
C TYR A 231 8.42 -4.05 3.40
N CYS A 232 7.41 -4.83 3.80
CA CYS A 232 6.51 -5.50 2.87
C CYS A 232 5.60 -4.50 2.18
N GLY A 233 5.30 -3.36 2.82
CA GLY A 233 4.51 -2.27 2.23
C GLY A 233 5.10 -1.80 0.89
N PHE A 234 6.39 -1.48 0.86
CA PHE A 234 7.09 -1.09 -0.39
C PHE A 234 6.99 -2.16 -1.48
N VAL A 235 7.10 -3.44 -1.12
CA VAL A 235 7.01 -4.55 -2.08
C VAL A 235 5.59 -4.70 -2.60
N VAL A 236 4.59 -4.53 -1.73
CA VAL A 236 3.17 -4.56 -2.08
C VAL A 236 2.83 -3.43 -3.04
N GLU A 237 3.27 -2.20 -2.75
CA GLU A 237 3.04 -1.03 -3.61
C GLU A 237 3.70 -1.19 -4.98
N LEU A 238 4.96 -1.63 -5.00
CA LEU A 238 5.69 -1.85 -6.24
C LEU A 238 5.07 -2.99 -7.07
N GLY A 239 4.70 -4.11 -6.43
CA GLY A 239 4.05 -5.24 -7.08
C GLY A 239 2.69 -4.86 -7.67
N ALA A 240 1.90 -4.09 -6.94
CA ALA A 240 0.63 -3.57 -7.42
C ALA A 240 0.82 -2.61 -8.59
N ALA A 241 1.77 -1.67 -8.49
CA ALA A 241 2.05 -0.70 -9.56
C ALA A 241 2.52 -1.39 -10.84
N ILE A 242 3.46 -2.34 -10.76
CA ILE A 242 3.92 -3.13 -11.91
C ILE A 242 2.76 -3.87 -12.55
N THR A 243 1.93 -4.54 -11.75
CA THR A 243 0.75 -5.28 -12.24
C THR A 243 -0.21 -4.36 -12.98
N VAL A 244 -0.49 -3.17 -12.44
CA VAL A 244 -1.35 -2.18 -13.10
C VAL A 244 -0.76 -1.72 -14.43
N VAL A 245 0.54 -1.46 -14.49
CA VAL A 245 1.22 -1.04 -15.74
C VAL A 245 1.11 -2.13 -16.80
N VAL A 246 1.44 -3.37 -16.46
CA VAL A 246 1.40 -4.50 -17.39
C VAL A 246 -0.02 -4.75 -17.89
N ALA A 247 -1.00 -4.83 -17.00
CA ALA A 247 -2.40 -5.01 -17.37
C ALA A 247 -2.93 -3.86 -18.23
N SER A 248 -2.53 -2.61 -17.93
CA SER A 248 -2.92 -1.45 -18.73
C SER A 248 -2.33 -1.50 -20.14
N LYS A 249 -1.12 -2.04 -20.33
CA LYS A 249 -0.53 -2.26 -21.66
C LYS A 249 -1.25 -3.32 -22.47
N LEU A 250 -1.86 -4.30 -21.80
CA LEU A 250 -2.69 -5.33 -22.42
C LEU A 250 -4.13 -4.86 -22.68
N GLY A 251 -4.47 -3.61 -22.34
CA GLY A 251 -5.82 -3.07 -22.50
C GLY A 251 -6.83 -3.62 -21.48
N ILE A 252 -6.36 -4.30 -20.42
CA ILE A 252 -7.24 -4.91 -19.42
C ILE A 252 -7.61 -3.85 -18.36
N PRO A 253 -8.91 -3.56 -18.15
CA PRO A 253 -9.33 -2.65 -17.10
C PRO A 253 -9.12 -3.32 -15.74
N ILE A 254 -8.19 -2.79 -14.96
CA ILE A 254 -7.80 -3.33 -13.66
C ILE A 254 -8.01 -2.32 -12.54
N SER A 255 -8.48 -2.80 -11.38
CA SER A 255 -8.57 -2.02 -10.15
C SER A 255 -7.28 -2.11 -9.34
N LEU A 256 -6.70 -0.96 -9.00
CA LEU A 256 -5.51 -0.87 -8.14
C LEU A 256 -5.74 -1.52 -6.77
N SER A 257 -6.96 -1.43 -6.22
CA SER A 257 -7.31 -2.05 -4.94
C SER A 257 -7.15 -3.57 -4.97
N LEU A 258 -7.54 -4.22 -6.07
CA LEU A 258 -7.36 -5.66 -6.27
C LEU A 258 -5.88 -6.03 -6.42
N CYS A 259 -5.10 -5.17 -7.08
CA CYS A 259 -3.65 -5.36 -7.22
C CYS A 259 -2.94 -5.29 -5.87
N ILE A 260 -3.34 -4.35 -5.01
CA ILE A 260 -2.78 -4.19 -3.67
C ILE A 260 -3.12 -5.41 -2.82
N VAL A 261 -4.39 -5.82 -2.74
CA VAL A 261 -4.76 -7.01 -1.94
C VAL A 261 -4.09 -8.28 -2.48
N GLY A 262 -4.04 -8.46 -3.80
CA GLY A 262 -3.32 -9.57 -4.41
C GLY A 262 -1.82 -9.58 -4.07
N SER A 263 -1.19 -8.40 -4.08
CA SER A 263 0.22 -8.25 -3.71
C SER A 263 0.46 -8.54 -2.22
N VAL A 264 -0.45 -8.14 -1.33
CA VAL A 264 -0.41 -8.49 0.11
C VAL A 264 -0.45 -10.01 0.29
N MET A 265 -1.40 -10.68 -0.37
CA MET A 265 -1.55 -12.14 -0.30
C MET A 265 -0.33 -12.86 -0.86
N ALA A 266 0.23 -12.38 -1.97
CA ALA A 266 1.44 -12.94 -2.56
C ALA A 266 2.66 -12.79 -1.64
N VAL A 267 2.85 -11.63 -1.02
CA VAL A 267 3.96 -11.40 -0.07
C VAL A 267 3.80 -12.28 1.17
N GLY A 268 2.58 -12.43 1.71
CA GLY A 268 2.30 -13.34 2.82
C GLY A 268 2.64 -14.80 2.46
N ALA A 269 2.19 -15.26 1.29
CA ALA A 269 2.40 -16.63 0.82
C ALA A 269 3.88 -16.95 0.59
N VAL A 270 4.65 -16.02 0.01
CA VAL A 270 6.09 -16.19 -0.26
C VAL A 270 6.92 -16.20 1.04
N ARG A 271 6.57 -15.36 2.02
CA ARG A 271 7.31 -15.31 3.29
C ARG A 271 7.14 -16.58 4.11
N GLY A 272 5.92 -17.12 4.18
CA GLY A 272 5.60 -18.36 4.89
C GLY A 272 5.89 -18.36 6.41
N SER A 273 6.46 -17.27 6.94
CA SER A 273 6.69 -17.03 8.37
C SER A 273 5.41 -16.64 9.10
N ILE A 274 4.42 -16.14 8.36
CA ILE A 274 3.12 -15.68 8.86
C ILE A 274 2.04 -16.43 8.09
N PRO A 275 1.08 -17.09 8.77
CA PRO A 275 0.04 -17.85 8.09
C PRO A 275 -0.90 -16.91 7.33
N VAL A 276 -1.17 -17.25 6.06
CA VAL A 276 -2.13 -16.54 5.22
C VAL A 276 -3.52 -17.15 5.39
N ASN A 277 -4.52 -16.32 5.69
CA ASN A 277 -5.88 -16.79 5.87
C ASN A 277 -6.65 -16.86 4.53
N TRP A 278 -6.47 -17.96 3.80
CA TRP A 278 -7.10 -18.20 2.50
C TRP A 278 -8.64 -18.29 2.57
N SER A 279 -9.19 -18.82 3.68
CA SER A 279 -10.64 -18.91 3.85
C SER A 279 -11.27 -17.53 3.97
N LEU A 280 -10.66 -16.65 4.78
CA LEU A 280 -11.12 -15.28 4.92
C LEU A 280 -11.01 -14.51 3.60
N PHE A 281 -9.89 -14.65 2.89
CA PHE A 281 -9.73 -14.06 1.56
C PHE A 281 -10.82 -14.53 0.59
N GLY A 282 -11.13 -15.82 0.56
CA GLY A 282 -12.21 -16.38 -0.26
C GLY A 282 -13.58 -15.77 0.08
N LYS A 283 -13.90 -15.58 1.37
CA LYS A 283 -15.15 -14.92 1.80
C LYS A 283 -15.23 -13.47 1.31
N VAL A 284 -14.13 -12.73 1.40
CA VAL A 284 -14.06 -11.34 0.92
C VAL A 284 -14.19 -11.27 -0.61
N PHE A 285 -13.53 -12.18 -1.32
CA PHE A 285 -13.62 -12.29 -2.77
C PHE A 285 -15.05 -12.54 -3.23
N VAL A 286 -15.75 -13.50 -2.61
CA VAL A 286 -17.18 -13.75 -2.87
C VAL A 286 -18.01 -12.50 -2.59
N GLY A 287 -17.72 -11.78 -1.51
CA GLY A 287 -18.35 -10.49 -1.21
C GLY A 287 -18.19 -9.48 -2.34
N TRP A 288 -16.99 -9.33 -2.92
CA TRP A 288 -16.77 -8.43 -4.05
C TRP A 288 -17.55 -8.85 -5.30
N VAL A 289 -17.53 -10.14 -5.64
CA VAL A 289 -18.27 -10.68 -6.78
C VAL A 289 -19.78 -10.44 -6.63
N ILE A 290 -20.33 -10.62 -5.43
CA ILE A 290 -21.76 -10.40 -5.14
C ILE A 290 -22.11 -8.90 -5.12
N THR A 291 -21.18 -8.03 -4.73
CA THR A 291 -21.44 -6.58 -4.62
C THR A 291 -21.77 -5.98 -5.98
N PHE A 292 -21.11 -6.41 -7.06
CA PHE A 292 -21.37 -5.92 -8.43
C PHE A 292 -22.82 -6.12 -8.89
N PRO A 293 -23.36 -7.36 -8.99
CA PRO A 293 -24.73 -7.58 -9.43
C PRO A 293 -25.73 -6.98 -8.44
N LEU A 294 -25.48 -7.07 -7.14
CA LEU A 294 -26.39 -6.51 -6.13
C LEU A 294 -26.50 -4.98 -6.27
N SER A 295 -25.40 -4.29 -6.52
CA SER A 295 -25.42 -2.85 -6.77
C SER A 295 -26.20 -2.49 -8.05
N GLY A 296 -26.07 -3.30 -9.10
CA GLY A 296 -26.80 -3.11 -10.36
C GLY A 296 -28.30 -3.34 -10.21
N VAL A 297 -28.70 -4.39 -9.49
CA VAL A 297 -30.10 -4.67 -9.17
C VAL A 297 -30.70 -3.55 -8.32
N PHE A 298 -29.99 -3.13 -7.27
CA PHE A 298 -30.46 -2.04 -6.42
C PHE A 298 -30.65 -0.73 -7.20
N ALA A 299 -29.69 -0.38 -8.07
CA ALA A 299 -29.80 0.78 -8.96
C ALA A 299 -30.98 0.65 -9.93
N ALA A 300 -31.20 -0.53 -10.53
CA ALA A 300 -32.29 -0.78 -11.47
C ALA A 300 -33.67 -0.67 -10.78
N VAL A 301 -33.82 -1.26 -9.59
CA VAL A 301 -35.06 -1.18 -8.80
C VAL A 301 -35.34 0.26 -8.39
N PHE A 302 -34.33 0.97 -7.89
CA PHE A 302 -34.47 2.38 -7.51
C PHE A 302 -34.89 3.26 -8.68
N MET A 303 -34.27 3.07 -9.85
CA MET A 303 -34.65 3.77 -11.09
C MET A 303 -36.06 3.41 -11.57
N ALA A 304 -36.47 2.14 -11.44
CA ALA A 304 -37.83 1.72 -11.81
C ALA A 304 -38.90 2.40 -10.92
N ILE A 305 -38.64 2.51 -9.62
CA ILE A 305 -39.51 3.23 -8.67
C ILE A 305 -39.62 4.70 -9.07
N LEU A 306 -38.48 5.38 -9.29
CA LEU A 306 -38.50 6.79 -9.69
C LEU A 306 -39.24 7.01 -11.01
N LYS A 307 -39.03 6.14 -12.01
CA LYS A 307 -39.74 6.22 -13.29
C LYS A 307 -41.25 6.06 -13.09
N SER A 308 -41.68 5.12 -12.25
CA SER A 308 -43.11 4.90 -11.99
C SER A 308 -43.78 6.08 -11.28
N ILE A 309 -43.03 6.85 -10.47
CA ILE A 309 -43.57 7.99 -9.71
C ILE A 309 -43.61 9.27 -10.57
N PHE A 310 -42.57 9.53 -11.36
CA PHE A 310 -42.36 10.83 -12.01
C PHE A 310 -42.63 10.84 -13.53
N ILE A 311 -42.63 9.68 -14.19
CA ILE A 311 -42.72 9.56 -15.66
C ILE A 311 -43.96 8.73 -16.07
N SER A 312 -44.75 8.25 -15.11
CA SER A 312 -46.01 7.54 -15.39
C SER A 312 -47.21 8.49 -15.48
#